data_AF-A0A2U3GSR7-F1
#
_entry.id   AF-A0A2U3GSR7-F1
#
_cell.length_a   1.000
_cell.length_b   1.000
_cell.length_c   1.000
_cell.angle_alpha   90.00
_cell.angle_beta   90.00
_cell.angle_gamma   90.00
#
_symmetry.space_group_name_H-M   'P 1'
#
loop_
_entity.id
_entity.type
_entity.pdbx_description
1 polymer ?
#
loop_
_entity_poly.entity_id
_entity_poly.type
_entity_poly.pdbx_seq_one_letter_code
_entity_poly.pdbx_strand_id
1 'polypeptide(L)'
;MSQHIEADAVCGASGPCALHGRSQGAIAVLCPSDLKPTGSKKDDLSGVPVVGMPSPSANSVRPGVSYFHKTHIIGDKFSGDPVAENLFAGHSRMNLSGMKRCERKMIKQLEAGNSVLYSGQLSYADPSDQRPDAIQMKAFTKAGPLFNARVQNNDQWQQTC
;
A
#
# COMPACT_ATOMS: atom_id res chain seq x y z
N MET A 1 -6.27 -19.12 15.87
CA MET A 1 -6.01 -17.86 16.59
C MET A 1 -5.58 -16.84 15.55
N SER A 2 -6.49 -15.97 15.12
CA SER A 2 -6.22 -14.91 14.15
C SER A 2 -5.46 -13.82 14.89
N GLN A 3 -4.19 -13.59 14.54
CA GLN A 3 -3.49 -12.41 15.02
C GLN A 3 -4.07 -11.21 14.27
N HIS A 4 -4.58 -10.23 15.01
CA HIS A 4 -4.97 -8.94 14.44
C HIS A 4 -3.72 -8.32 13.81
N ILE A 5 -3.76 -8.09 12.50
CA ILE A 5 -2.85 -7.14 11.86
C ILE A 5 -3.36 -5.78 12.30
N GLU A 6 -2.86 -5.28 13.44
CA GLU A 6 -2.97 -3.86 13.72
C GLU A 6 -2.06 -3.18 12.71
N ALA A 7 -2.68 -2.62 11.66
CA ALA A 7 -2.07 -1.51 10.95
C ALA A 7 -1.96 -0.38 11.97
N ASP A 8 -0.89 -0.40 12.79
CA ASP A 8 -0.50 0.74 13.57
C ASP A 8 -0.12 1.81 12.56
N ALA A 9 -1.11 2.64 12.24
CA ALA A 9 -0.85 3.90 11.62
C ALA A 9 0.21 4.59 12.48
N VAL A 10 1.30 5.01 11.88
CA VAL A 10 2.38 5.71 12.58
C VAL A 10 1.86 7.10 12.90
N CYS A 11 1.10 7.19 13.98
CA CYS A 11 0.52 8.42 14.47
C CYS A 11 1.56 8.99 15.43
N GLY A 12 2.33 9.97 14.96
CA GLY A 12 3.13 10.80 15.85
C GLY A 12 2.23 11.26 17.00
N ALA A 13 2.72 11.15 18.23
CA ALA A 13 1.96 11.53 19.43
C ALA A 13 1.26 12.88 19.19
N SER A 14 -0.07 12.92 19.35
CA SER A 14 -1.01 14.03 19.09
C SER A 14 -1.57 14.21 17.66
N GLY A 15 -2.57 13.39 17.29
CA GLY A 15 -3.51 13.70 16.19
C GLY A 15 -4.10 12.46 15.49
N PRO A 16 -5.33 12.53 14.94
CA PRO A 16 -5.94 11.39 14.25
C PRO A 16 -5.11 10.97 13.04
N CYS A 17 -5.04 9.65 12.82
CA CYS A 17 -4.20 8.93 11.86
C CYS A 17 -4.48 9.23 10.36
N ALA A 18 -5.28 10.27 10.11
CA ALA A 18 -5.57 10.83 8.80
C ALA A 18 -5.49 12.36 8.87
N LEU A 19 -4.45 12.98 8.30
CA LEU A 19 -4.38 14.43 8.20
C LEU A 19 -5.31 14.90 7.08
N HIS A 20 -6.43 15.51 7.45
CA HIS A 20 -7.53 15.86 6.54
C HIS A 20 -8.16 14.64 5.84
N GLY A 21 -8.23 13.49 6.52
CA GLY A 21 -8.84 12.27 5.97
C GLY A 21 -7.95 11.50 4.98
N ARG A 22 -6.70 11.96 4.76
CA ARG A 22 -5.71 11.26 3.92
C ARG A 22 -4.89 10.27 4.75
N SER A 23 -4.72 9.07 4.23
CA SER A 23 -3.83 8.05 4.75
C SER A 23 -2.39 8.58 4.88
N GLN A 24 -1.68 8.17 5.92
CA GLN A 24 -0.31 8.65 6.17
C GLN A 24 0.73 7.55 5.98
N GLY A 25 0.38 6.31 6.30
CA GLY A 25 1.30 5.20 6.27
C GLY A 25 0.78 4.05 7.12
N ALA A 26 1.48 2.93 7.06
CA ALA A 26 1.19 1.75 7.87
C ALA A 26 2.50 1.01 8.17
N ILE A 27 2.55 0.37 9.34
CA ILE A 27 3.59 -0.58 9.72
C ILE A 27 2.91 -1.90 10.07
N ALA A 28 3.54 -3.01 9.71
CA ALA A 28 3.08 -4.34 10.10
C ALA A 28 4.25 -5.33 10.21
N VAL A 29 4.10 -6.30 11.11
CA VAL A 29 4.88 -7.53 11.08
C VAL A 29 4.05 -8.57 10.33
N LEU A 30 4.50 -8.93 9.14
CA LEU A 30 3.87 -9.92 8.28
C LEU A 30 4.42 -11.31 8.58
N CYS A 31 3.55 -12.25 8.86
CA CYS A 31 3.84 -13.66 9.07
C CYS A 31 3.47 -14.49 7.83
N PRO A 32 4.07 -15.69 7.63
CA PRO A 32 3.70 -16.57 6.53
C PRO A 32 2.20 -16.87 6.42
N SER A 33 1.48 -16.88 7.55
CA SER A 33 0.02 -17.07 7.61
C SER A 33 -0.79 -15.94 6.99
N ASP A 34 -0.22 -14.75 6.87
CA ASP A 34 -0.93 -13.54 6.41
C ASP A 34 -0.95 -13.48 4.87
N LEU A 35 -0.10 -14.28 4.22
CA LEU A 35 -0.03 -14.40 2.78
C LEU A 35 -1.27 -15.12 2.23
N LYS A 36 -2.17 -14.37 1.59
CA LYS A 36 -3.32 -14.96 0.90
C LYS A 36 -2.82 -15.96 -0.17
N PRO A 37 -3.47 -17.12 -0.35
CA PRO A 37 -3.14 -18.05 -1.44
C PRO A 37 -3.20 -17.41 -2.84
N THR A 38 -2.53 -18.03 -3.81
CA THR A 38 -2.64 -17.58 -5.20
C THR A 38 -4.03 -17.91 -5.75
N GLY A 39 -4.66 -16.93 -6.39
CA GLY A 39 -6.05 -17.08 -6.88
C GLY A 39 -7.13 -16.69 -5.86
N SER A 40 -6.76 -16.28 -4.64
CA SER A 40 -7.70 -15.72 -3.69
C SER A 40 -8.47 -14.55 -4.29
N LYS A 41 -9.76 -14.44 -3.93
CA LYS A 41 -10.62 -13.33 -4.31
C LYS A 41 -9.99 -12.03 -3.79
N LYS A 42 -9.93 -11.02 -4.66
CA LYS A 42 -9.52 -9.67 -4.29
C LYS A 42 -10.59 -9.00 -3.42
N ASP A 43 -10.14 -8.10 -2.56
CA ASP A 43 -11.06 -7.30 -1.74
C ASP A 43 -11.95 -6.41 -2.61
N ASP A 44 -13.22 -6.26 -2.18
CA ASP A 44 -14.15 -5.32 -2.79
C ASP A 44 -13.95 -3.93 -2.19
N LEU A 45 -13.43 -3.03 -3.01
CA LEU A 45 -13.13 -1.65 -2.59
C LEU A 45 -14.21 -0.66 -2.99
N SER A 46 -15.35 -1.09 -3.55
CA SER A 46 -16.36 -0.19 -4.13
C SER A 46 -16.90 0.84 -3.14
N GLY A 47 -17.14 0.45 -1.88
CA GLY A 47 -17.67 1.31 -0.82
C GLY A 47 -16.64 2.10 0.00
N VAL A 48 -15.34 1.87 -0.19
CA VAL A 48 -14.32 2.46 0.70
C VAL A 48 -13.95 3.87 0.24
N PRO A 49 -14.16 4.93 1.03
CA PRO A 49 -13.80 6.28 0.63
C PRO A 49 -12.28 6.44 0.61
N VAL A 50 -11.74 7.01 -0.47
CA VAL A 50 -10.30 7.28 -0.61
C VAL A 50 -10.12 8.70 -1.10
N VAL A 51 -9.45 9.53 -0.30
CA VAL A 51 -9.20 10.94 -0.61
C VAL A 51 -8.33 11.06 -1.85
N GLY A 52 -8.63 12.06 -2.69
CA GLY A 52 -7.89 12.34 -3.93
C GLY A 52 -8.25 11.47 -5.13
N MET A 53 -9.18 10.51 -4.99
CA MET A 53 -9.69 9.71 -6.10
C MET A 53 -10.56 10.57 -7.04
N PRO A 54 -10.30 10.55 -8.37
CA PRO A 54 -11.20 11.17 -9.34
C PRO A 54 -12.54 10.45 -9.42
N SER A 55 -13.56 11.11 -9.98
CA SER A 55 -14.83 10.46 -10.31
C SER A 55 -14.62 9.28 -11.28
N PRO A 56 -15.53 8.29 -11.31
CA PRO A 56 -15.40 7.15 -12.23
C PRO A 56 -15.24 7.55 -13.70
N SER A 57 -15.93 8.60 -14.15
CA SER A 57 -15.80 9.12 -15.52
C SER A 57 -14.44 9.77 -15.78
N ALA A 58 -13.90 10.52 -14.80
CA ALA A 58 -12.58 11.15 -14.91
C ALA A 58 -11.40 10.19 -14.71
N ASN A 59 -11.63 9.03 -14.09
CA ASN A 59 -10.59 8.03 -13.81
C ASN A 59 -10.50 6.93 -14.89
N SER A 60 -11.35 6.94 -15.91
CA SER A 60 -11.38 5.91 -16.96
C SER A 60 -10.41 6.23 -18.09
N VAL A 61 -9.52 5.31 -18.42
CA VAL A 61 -8.65 5.39 -19.62
C VAL A 61 -9.34 4.71 -20.81
N ARG A 62 -9.85 3.50 -20.55
CA ARG A 62 -10.58 2.63 -21.47
C ARG A 62 -11.32 1.57 -20.65
N PRO A 63 -12.22 0.76 -21.23
CA PRO A 63 -12.95 -0.26 -20.48
C PRO A 63 -12.02 -1.15 -19.64
N GLY A 64 -12.26 -1.16 -18.32
CA GLY A 64 -11.49 -1.95 -17.35
C GLY A 64 -10.09 -1.40 -16.99
N VAL A 65 -9.70 -0.22 -17.48
CA VAL A 65 -8.39 0.39 -17.20
C VAL A 65 -8.56 1.82 -16.68
N SER A 66 -7.94 2.11 -15.54
CA SER A 66 -8.01 3.41 -14.88
C SER A 66 -6.64 4.08 -14.72
N TYR A 67 -6.65 5.41 -14.60
CA TYR A 67 -5.44 6.19 -14.33
C TYR A 67 -4.96 5.96 -12.89
N PHE A 68 -5.90 5.91 -11.95
CA PHE A 68 -5.67 5.74 -10.53
C PHE A 68 -6.38 4.49 -9.99
N HIS A 69 -5.72 3.81 -9.07
CA HIS A 69 -6.26 2.73 -8.27
C HIS A 69 -6.43 3.19 -6.82
N LYS A 70 -7.43 2.62 -6.13
CA LYS A 70 -7.42 2.54 -4.66
C LYS A 70 -6.28 1.59 -4.27
N THR A 71 -5.14 2.15 -3.93
CA THR A 71 -3.89 1.42 -3.73
C THR A 71 -3.69 1.16 -2.25
N HIS A 72 -3.45 -0.10 -1.90
CA HIS A 72 -3.16 -0.49 -0.53
C HIS A 72 -1.73 -0.09 -0.12
N ILE A 73 -1.55 0.34 1.13
CA ILE A 73 -0.22 0.55 1.75
C ILE A 73 0.34 -0.82 2.15
N ILE A 74 -0.45 -1.62 2.87
CA ILE A 74 -0.25 -3.05 3.09
C ILE A 74 -1.14 -3.80 2.12
N GLY A 75 -0.54 -4.44 1.12
CA GLY A 75 -1.27 -5.09 0.02
C GLY A 75 -2.29 -6.14 0.48
N ASP A 76 -3.40 -6.21 -0.25
CA ASP A 76 -4.44 -7.28 -0.19
C ASP A 76 -3.82 -8.69 -0.10
N LYS A 77 -2.73 -8.93 -0.84
CA LYS A 77 -2.00 -10.22 -0.84
C LYS A 77 -1.45 -10.62 0.54
N PHE A 78 -1.24 -9.66 1.44
CA PHE A 78 -0.79 -9.86 2.82
C PHE A 78 -1.93 -9.69 3.84
N SER A 79 -3.18 -9.78 3.40
CA SER A 79 -4.37 -9.57 4.25
C SER A 79 -4.44 -8.18 4.87
N GLY A 80 -3.88 -7.17 4.20
CA GLY A 80 -4.08 -5.79 4.61
C GLY A 80 -5.54 -5.38 4.45
N ASP A 81 -6.08 -4.71 5.47
CA ASP A 81 -7.50 -4.40 5.52
C ASP A 81 -7.93 -3.39 4.44
N PRO A 82 -9.13 -3.54 3.85
CA PRO A 82 -9.68 -2.61 2.86
C PRO A 82 -10.34 -1.39 3.55
N VAL A 83 -9.59 -0.70 4.41
CA VAL A 83 -10.03 0.49 5.14
C VAL A 83 -9.41 1.75 4.56
N ALA A 84 -10.04 2.92 4.79
CA ALA A 84 -9.61 4.18 4.20
C ALA A 84 -8.14 4.50 4.56
N GLU A 85 -7.73 4.20 5.79
CA GLU A 85 -6.40 4.44 6.36
C GLU A 85 -5.29 3.62 5.69
N ASN A 86 -5.64 2.46 5.11
CA ASN A 86 -4.71 1.60 4.38
C ASN A 86 -4.77 1.83 2.86
N LEU A 87 -5.60 2.76 2.38
CA LEU A 87 -5.80 3.01 0.97
C LEU A 87 -5.43 4.44 0.59
N PHE A 88 -4.83 4.63 -0.58
CA PHE A 88 -4.60 5.96 -1.15
C PHE A 88 -4.85 5.96 -2.67
N ALA A 89 -5.06 7.15 -3.22
CA ALA A 89 -5.18 7.34 -4.66
C ALA A 89 -3.79 7.28 -5.32
N GLY A 90 -3.42 6.09 -5.78
CA GLY A 90 -2.14 5.82 -6.44
C GLY A 90 -2.33 5.59 -7.93
N HIS A 91 -1.41 6.09 -8.76
CA HIS A 91 -1.40 5.79 -10.19
C HIS A 91 -1.37 4.27 -10.44
N SER A 92 -2.11 3.80 -11.45
CA SER A 92 -2.17 2.38 -11.78
C SER A 92 -0.77 1.81 -12.09
N ARG A 93 0.10 2.63 -12.69
CA ARG A 93 1.48 2.26 -13.00
C ARG A 93 2.36 2.15 -11.76
N MET A 94 2.29 3.07 -10.79
CA MET A 94 3.06 2.92 -9.53
C MET A 94 2.69 1.63 -8.78
N ASN A 95 1.40 1.30 -8.74
CA ASN A 95 0.86 0.16 -8.02
C ASN A 95 1.27 -1.16 -8.70
N LEU A 96 1.03 -1.25 -10.01
CA LEU A 96 1.30 -2.47 -10.78
C LEU A 96 2.79 -2.70 -11.10
N SER A 97 3.65 -1.72 -10.84
CA SER A 97 5.09 -1.80 -11.12
C SER A 97 5.94 -1.73 -9.87
N GLY A 98 6.31 -0.53 -9.42
CA GLY A 98 7.24 -0.30 -8.31
C GLY A 98 6.78 -0.97 -7.02
N MET A 99 5.53 -0.73 -6.60
CA MET A 99 5.01 -1.38 -5.37
C MET A 99 4.99 -2.89 -5.52
N LYS A 100 4.36 -3.41 -6.59
CA LYS A 100 4.27 -4.85 -6.88
C LYS A 100 5.63 -5.56 -6.88
N ARG A 101 6.69 -4.89 -7.34
CA ARG A 101 8.05 -5.44 -7.32
C ARG A 101 8.60 -5.57 -5.91
N CYS A 102 8.40 -4.56 -5.07
CA CYS A 102 8.79 -4.64 -3.65
C CYS A 102 7.96 -5.71 -2.92
N GLU A 103 6.64 -5.76 -3.15
CA GLU A 103 5.75 -6.79 -2.60
C GLU A 103 6.20 -8.20 -2.99
N ARG A 104 6.61 -8.42 -4.24
CA ARG A 104 7.16 -9.73 -4.69
C ARG A 104 8.37 -10.17 -3.89
N LYS A 105 9.22 -9.26 -3.40
CA LYS A 105 10.36 -9.63 -2.52
C LYS A 105 9.86 -10.10 -1.16
N MET A 106 8.84 -9.45 -0.60
CA MET A 106 8.22 -9.87 0.67
C MET A 106 7.52 -11.21 0.52
N ILE A 107 6.76 -11.42 -0.56
CA ILE A 107 6.09 -12.70 -0.85
C ILE A 107 7.10 -13.85 -0.81
N LYS A 108 8.25 -13.72 -1.49
CA LYS A 108 9.29 -14.76 -1.48
C LYS A 108 9.82 -15.08 -0.07
N GLN A 109 9.91 -14.08 0.81
CA GLN A 109 10.34 -14.31 2.20
C GLN A 109 9.26 -15.05 2.99
N LEU A 110 8.00 -14.63 2.86
CA LEU A 110 6.88 -15.27 3.55
C LEU A 110 6.66 -16.71 3.07
N GLU A 111 6.78 -16.97 1.77
CA GLU A 111 6.75 -18.33 1.18
C GLU A 111 7.89 -19.22 1.71
N ALA A 112 9.06 -18.63 2.01
CA ALA A 112 10.18 -19.34 2.63
C ALA A 112 10.05 -19.48 4.16
N GLY A 113 8.93 -19.06 4.76
CA GLY A 113 8.68 -19.15 6.20
C GLY A 113 9.28 -18.01 7.03
N ASN A 114 9.82 -16.96 6.40
CA ASN A 114 10.41 -15.82 7.09
C ASN A 114 9.39 -14.71 7.29
N SER A 115 9.18 -14.27 8.53
CA SER A 115 8.42 -13.06 8.83
C SER A 115 9.12 -11.80 8.30
N VAL A 116 8.34 -10.79 7.92
CA VAL A 116 8.80 -9.52 7.36
C VAL A 116 8.23 -8.37 8.18
N LEU A 117 9.09 -7.53 8.77
CA LEU A 117 8.69 -6.22 9.27
C LEU A 117 8.62 -5.25 8.08
N TYR A 118 7.44 -4.75 7.78
CA TYR A 118 7.18 -3.82 6.68
C TYR A 118 6.72 -2.46 7.20
N SER A 119 7.13 -1.41 6.51
CA SER A 119 6.61 -0.06 6.69
C SER A 119 6.39 0.60 5.32
N GLY A 120 5.25 1.24 5.14
CA GLY A 120 4.95 2.09 3.99
C GLY A 120 4.55 3.47 4.50
N GLN A 121 5.32 4.50 4.16
CA GLN A 121 5.05 5.88 4.55
C GLN A 121 4.74 6.72 3.32
N LEU A 122 3.58 7.36 3.29
CA LEU A 122 3.21 8.28 2.22
C LEU A 122 3.89 9.63 2.42
N SER A 123 4.36 10.23 1.32
CA SER A 123 4.79 11.63 1.30
C SER A 123 3.84 12.45 0.46
N TYR A 124 3.66 13.71 0.85
CA TYR A 124 2.84 14.69 0.16
C TYR A 124 3.74 15.90 -0.09
N ALA A 125 3.75 16.42 -1.32
CA ALA A 125 4.60 17.54 -1.68
C ALA A 125 4.11 18.83 -0.99
N ASP A 126 2.79 19.01 -0.92
CA ASP A 126 2.13 20.09 -0.21
C ASP A 126 1.16 19.56 0.88
N PRO A 127 1.04 20.22 2.05
CA PRO A 127 0.06 19.85 3.08
C PRO A 127 -1.39 19.81 2.60
N SER A 128 -1.75 20.54 1.54
CA SER A 128 -3.08 20.56 0.93
C SER A 128 -3.31 19.45 -0.12
N ASP A 129 -2.26 18.75 -0.56
CA ASP A 129 -2.37 17.76 -1.63
C ASP A 129 -3.25 16.57 -1.25
N GLN A 130 -4.33 16.32 -1.98
CA GLN A 130 -5.18 15.17 -1.68
C GLN A 130 -4.58 13.82 -2.08
N ARG A 131 -3.46 13.81 -2.81
CA ARG A 131 -2.76 12.61 -3.28
C ARG A 131 -1.29 12.67 -2.87
N PRO A 132 -0.70 11.54 -2.43
CA PRO A 132 0.72 11.51 -2.11
C PRO A 132 1.55 11.62 -3.39
N ASP A 133 2.73 12.22 -3.31
CA ASP A 133 3.69 12.26 -4.42
C ASP A 133 4.50 10.96 -4.51
N ALA A 134 4.62 10.22 -3.41
CA ALA A 134 5.31 8.93 -3.36
C ALA A 134 4.92 8.12 -2.12
N ILE A 135 5.36 6.86 -2.11
CA ILE A 135 5.42 6.00 -0.93
C ILE A 135 6.87 5.57 -0.67
N GLN A 136 7.34 5.75 0.55
CA GLN A 136 8.57 5.18 1.07
C GLN A 136 8.28 3.82 1.67
N MET A 137 8.72 2.76 1.00
CA MET A 137 8.55 1.38 1.42
C MET A 137 9.86 0.87 2.04
N LYS A 138 9.79 0.23 3.20
CA LYS A 138 10.92 -0.47 3.84
C LYS A 138 10.47 -1.84 4.32
N ALA A 139 11.32 -2.83 4.13
CA ALA A 139 11.09 -4.17 4.63
C ALA A 139 12.35 -4.76 5.25
N PHE A 140 12.19 -5.50 6.34
CA PHE A 140 13.26 -6.16 7.08
C PHE A 140 12.86 -7.59 7.41
N THR A 141 13.83 -8.49 7.40
CA THR A 141 13.69 -9.83 8.00
C THR A 141 14.64 -9.95 9.18
N LYS A 142 14.64 -11.09 9.87
CA LYS A 142 15.64 -11.38 10.92
C LYS A 142 17.09 -11.32 10.40
N ALA A 143 17.30 -11.55 9.10
CA ALA A 143 18.62 -11.50 8.47
C ALA A 143 19.07 -10.07 8.13
N GLY A 144 18.18 -9.08 8.19
CA GLY A 144 18.49 -7.69 7.91
C GLY A 144 17.53 -7.02 6.90
N PRO A 145 17.90 -5.86 6.33
CA PRO A 145 17.06 -5.11 5.41
C PRO A 145 16.85 -5.87 4.08
N LEU A 146 15.60 -5.99 3.66
CA LEU A 146 15.20 -6.58 2.37
C LEU A 146 15.17 -5.51 1.27
N PHE A 147 14.64 -4.32 1.58
CA PHE A 147 14.70 -3.14 0.72
C PHE A 147 14.38 -1.86 1.50
N ASN A 148 14.81 -0.73 0.95
CA ASN A 148 14.43 0.62 1.34
C ASN A 148 14.23 1.43 0.04
N ALA A 149 12.99 1.63 -0.37
CA ALA A 149 12.65 2.05 -1.72
C ALA A 149 11.56 3.13 -1.74
N ARG A 150 11.81 4.22 -2.47
CA ARG A 150 10.80 5.24 -2.76
C ARG A 150 10.14 4.93 -4.09
N VAL A 151 8.83 4.70 -4.09
CA VAL A 151 8.02 4.50 -5.30
C VAL A 151 7.24 5.80 -5.55
N GLN A 152 7.51 6.43 -6.69
CA GLN A 152 6.86 7.69 -7.07
C GLN A 152 5.40 7.44 -7.45
N ASN A 153 4.49 8.35 -7.09
CA ASN A 153 3.10 8.30 -7.51
C ASN A 153 2.93 9.05 -8.84
N ASN A 154 3.36 8.41 -9.93
CA ASN A 154 3.24 8.94 -11.28
C ASN A 154 2.83 7.84 -12.27
N ASP A 155 2.60 8.23 -13.52
CA ASP A 155 2.13 7.39 -14.61
C ASP A 155 3.26 6.62 -15.33
N GLN A 156 4.50 6.71 -14.85
CA GLN A 156 5.64 6.04 -15.45
C GLN A 156 5.82 4.63 -14.89
N TRP A 157 6.28 3.71 -15.73
CA TRP A 157 6.71 2.39 -15.28
C TRP A 157 7.95 2.51 -14.41
N GLN A 158 7.91 1.90 -13.23
CA GLN A 158 9.02 1.94 -12.29
C GLN A 158 9.64 0.54 -12.13
N GLN A 159 10.97 0.49 -12.17
CA GLN A 159 11.76 -0.70 -11.85
C GLN A 159 12.31 -0.66 -10.42
N THR A 160 11.70 0.17 -9.57
CA THR A 160 11.96 0.22 -8.14
C THR A 160 11.65 -1.16 -7.55
N CYS A 161 12.64 -1.76 -6.89
CA CYS A 161 12.68 -3.17 -6.50
C CYS A 161 12.69 -4.18 -7.68
#